data_AF-A0A6B3D233-F1
#
_entry.id   AF-A0A6B3D233-F1
#
_cell.length_a   1.000
_cell.length_b   1.000
_cell.length_c   1.000
_cell.angle_alpha   90.00
_cell.angle_beta   90.00
_cell.angle_gamma   90.00
#
_symmetry.space_group_name_H-M   'P 1'
#
loop_
_entity.id
_entity.type
_entity.pdbx_description
1 polymer ?
#
loop_
_entity_poly.entity_id
_entity_poly.type
_entity_poly.pdbx_seq_one_letter_code
_entity_poly.pdbx_strand_id
1 'polypeptide(L)' 'MTPPAPRAAPLRADCIGDSAGGLTFDVAARGNTGAALLVLRRRAGDDSADDTGDTGDTGDTVSLPLAPAAEGRLRAALPS' A
#
# COMPACT_ATOMS: atom_id res chain seq x y z
N MET A 1 2.00 25.95 29.30
CA MET A 1 1.66 24.52 29.17
C MET A 1 1.04 24.35 27.78
N THR A 2 1.81 23.87 26.80
CA THR A 2 1.33 23.64 25.44
C THR A 2 0.52 22.33 25.42
N PRO A 3 -0.72 22.30 24.91
CA PRO A 3 -1.47 21.05 24.80
C PRO A 3 -0.76 20.09 23.83
N PRO A 4 -0.78 18.78 24.08
CA PRO A 4 -0.23 17.80 23.15
C PRO A 4 -0.98 17.91 21.82
N ALA A 5 -0.24 17.95 20.70
CA ALA A 5 -0.82 17.97 19.37
C ALA A 5 -1.78 16.78 19.21
N PRO A 6 -2.97 16.97 18.59
CA PRO A 6 -3.91 15.88 18.37
C PRO A 6 -3.19 14.77 17.61
N ARG A 7 -3.23 13.54 18.13
CA ARG A 7 -2.70 12.38 17.42
C ARG A 7 -3.35 12.34 16.05
N ALA A 8 -2.55 12.47 14.99
CA ALA A 8 -3.03 12.28 13.63
C ALA A 8 -3.78 10.95 13.61
N ALA A 9 -5.01 10.97 13.07
CA ALA A 9 -5.80 9.76 12.94
C ALA A 9 -4.92 8.66 12.30
N PRO A 10 -5.11 7.38 12.64
CA PRO A 10 -4.27 6.34 12.06
C PRO A 10 -4.51 6.24 10.55
N LEU A 11 -3.46 5.93 9.78
CA LEU A 11 -3.59 5.77 8.33
C LEU A 11 -4.45 4.53 8.04
N ARG A 12 -5.34 4.63 7.06
CA ARG A 12 -6.24 3.57 6.63
C ARG A 12 -6.11 3.40 5.14
N ALA A 13 -6.07 2.15 4.71
CA ALA A 13 -6.09 1.74 3.33
C ALA A 13 -7.29 0.81 3.16
N ASP A 14 -8.21 1.17 2.29
CA ASP A 14 -9.34 0.33 1.89
C ASP A 14 -8.81 -0.63 0.81
N CYS A 15 -8.85 -1.93 1.09
CA CYS A 15 -8.36 -2.98 0.17
C CYS A 15 -9.55 -3.60 -0.58
N ILE A 16 -9.46 -3.61 -1.91
CA ILE A 16 -10.47 -4.15 -2.81
C ILE A 16 -9.80 -5.22 -3.66
N GLY A 17 -10.26 -6.47 -3.52
CA GLY A 17 -9.81 -7.57 -4.38
C GLY A 17 -10.73 -7.74 -5.57
N ASP A 18 -10.15 -7.95 -6.75
CA ASP A 18 -10.88 -8.46 -7.91
C ASP A 18 -10.82 -10.00 -7.97
N SER A 19 -11.72 -10.60 -8.75
CA SER A 19 -11.81 -12.05 -8.89
C SER A 19 -10.66 -12.68 -9.68
N ALA A 20 -9.86 -11.88 -10.40
CA ALA A 20 -8.66 -12.34 -11.10
C ALA A 20 -7.43 -12.38 -10.18
N GLY A 21 -7.54 -11.89 -8.94
CA GLY A 21 -6.48 -11.88 -7.94
C GLY A 21 -5.76 -10.54 -7.82
N GLY A 22 -6.16 -9.51 -8.56
CA GLY A 22 -5.62 -8.17 -8.40
C GLY A 22 -6.15 -7.49 -7.14
N LEU A 23 -5.32 -6.65 -6.53
CA LEU A 23 -5.67 -5.86 -5.35
C LEU A 23 -5.53 -4.37 -5.64
N THR A 24 -6.55 -3.61 -5.29
CA THR A 24 -6.50 -2.15 -5.31
C THR A 24 -6.57 -1.62 -3.88
N PHE A 25 -5.76 -0.61 -3.58
CA PHE A 25 -5.68 0.02 -2.28
C PHE A 25 -6.02 1.50 -2.41
N ASP A 26 -7.06 1.95 -1.70
CA ASP A 26 -7.45 3.34 -1.60
C ASP A 26 -7.05 3.92 -0.25
N VAL A 27 -6.27 5.00 -0.25
CA VAL A 27 -5.71 5.64 0.95
C VAL A 27 -6.16 7.10 0.99
N ALA A 28 -6.66 7.58 2.12
CA ALA A 28 -7.00 9.00 2.28
C ALA A 28 -5.73 9.87 2.18
N ALA A 29 -5.72 10.86 1.27
CA ALA A 29 -4.59 11.78 1.16
C ALA A 29 -4.49 12.65 2.41
N ARG A 30 -3.34 12.64 3.08
CA ARG A 30 -3.08 13.50 4.23
C ARG A 30 -2.18 14.65 3.82
N GLY A 31 -2.80 15.76 3.42
CA GLY A 31 -2.09 16.95 2.97
C GLY A 31 -1.33 16.73 1.66
N ASN A 32 -0.21 17.42 1.48
CA ASN A 32 0.61 17.31 0.27
C ASN A 32 1.44 16.02 0.28
N THR A 33 0.80 14.92 -0.11
CA THR A 33 1.48 13.67 -0.43
C THR A 33 2.06 13.80 -1.84
N GLY A 34 3.35 14.13 -1.95
CA GLY A 34 4.06 14.19 -3.25
C GLY A 34 4.14 12.82 -3.92
N ALA A 35 5.34 12.40 -4.38
CA ALA A 35 5.54 11.04 -4.89
C ALA A 35 5.53 10.02 -3.72
N ALA A 36 4.33 9.65 -3.25
CA ALA A 36 4.15 8.68 -2.18
C ALA A 36 4.13 7.24 -2.75
N LEU A 37 4.64 6.29 -1.96
CA LEU A 37 4.61 4.86 -2.28
C LEU A 37 3.85 4.10 -1.19
N LEU A 38 3.03 3.12 -1.61
CA LEU A 38 2.48 2.10 -0.74
C LEU A 38 3.44 0.91 -0.71
N VAL A 39 4.01 0.62 0.47
CA VAL A 39 4.90 -0.53 0.65
C VAL A 39 4.13 -1.66 1.32
N LEU A 40 3.87 -2.72 0.58
CA LEU A 40 3.30 -3.97 1.09
C LEU A 40 4.45 -4.85 1.56
N ARG A 41 4.35 -5.39 2.78
CA ARG A 41 5.33 -6.32 3.33
C ARG A 41 4.65 -7.65 3.60
N ARG A 42 5.20 -8.72 3.04
CA ARG A 42 4.82 -10.10 3.37
C ARG A 42 5.09 -10.30 4.86
N ARG A 43 4.11 -10.85 5.57
CA ARG A 43 4.30 -11.27 6.96
C ARG A 43 5.07 -12.58 6.92
N ALA A 44 6.24 -12.64 7.55
CA ALA A 44 6.97 -13.89 7.70
C ALA A 44 6.06 -14.92 8.41
N GLY A 45 5.62 -15.95 7.68
CA GLY A 45 4.63 -16.90 8.15
C GLY A 45 4.03 -17.80 7.07
N ASP A 46 3.92 -17.31 5.82
CA ASP A 46 3.34 -18.08 4.71
C ASP A 46 4.37 -18.30 3.58
N ASP A 47 5.25 -19.28 3.79
CA ASP A 47 6.00 -19.95 2.71
C ASP A 47 5.01 -20.77 1.89
N SER A 48 4.47 -20.19 0.84
CA SER A 48 4.00 -20.93 -0.32
C SER A 48 4.84 -20.47 -1.50
N ALA A 49 5.93 -21.23 -1.65
CA ALA A 49 6.77 -21.23 -2.81
C ALA A 49 5.99 -21.84 -3.97
N ASP A 50 5.57 -21.01 -4.92
CA ASP A 50 5.24 -21.46 -6.28
C ASP A 50 5.84 -20.45 -7.27
N ASP A 51 7.09 -20.75 -7.63
CA ASP A 51 7.71 -20.70 -8.95
C ASP A 51 7.14 -19.72 -10.01
N THR A 52 7.81 -18.58 -10.20
CA THR A 52 8.32 -18.15 -11.52
C THR A 52 9.39 -17.07 -11.27
N GLY A 53 10.61 -17.36 -11.75
CA GLY A 53 11.82 -16.65 -11.38
C GLY A 53 12.12 -15.32 -12.06
N ASP A 54 13.36 -14.92 -11.76
CA ASP A 54 14.16 -13.83 -12.31
C ASP A 54 14.22 -12.52 -11.50
N THR A 55 15.47 -12.20 -11.12
CA THR A 55 15.99 -11.00 -10.43
C THR A 55 15.69 -10.85 -8.93
N GLY A 56 16.65 -11.30 -8.11
CA GLY A 56 16.65 -11.09 -6.65
C GLY A 56 16.90 -9.63 -6.23
N ASP A 57 16.38 -9.26 -5.05
CA ASP A 57 17.02 -8.37 -4.05
C ASP A 57 16.18 -8.20 -2.76
N THR A 58 14.84 -8.27 -2.77
CA THR A 58 14.03 -8.07 -1.54
C THR A 58 12.65 -8.73 -1.67
N GLY A 59 12.57 -10.07 -1.60
CA GLY A 59 11.36 -10.84 -1.91
C GLY A 59 10.16 -10.66 -0.97
N ASP A 60 10.32 -9.92 0.14
CA ASP A 60 9.27 -9.75 1.14
C ASP A 60 8.51 -8.42 1.02
N THR A 61 8.91 -7.51 0.13
CA THR A 61 8.28 -6.19 0.06
C THR A 61 8.01 -5.73 -1.37
N VAL A 62 6.78 -5.26 -1.63
CA VAL A 62 6.37 -4.69 -2.91
C VAL A 62 6.06 -3.22 -2.72
N SER A 63 6.66 -2.37 -3.56
CA SER A 63 6.42 -0.92 -3.55
C SER A 63 5.53 -0.54 -4.73
N LEU A 64 4.39 0.09 -4.43
CA LEU A 64 3.40 0.50 -5.42
C LEU A 64 3.27 2.02 -5.42
N PRO A 65 3.31 2.69 -6.59
CA PRO A 65 3.10 4.13 -6.65
C PRO A 65 1.66 4.48 -6.23
N LEU A 66 1.54 5.47 -5.34
CA LEU A 66 0.25 6.04 -4.99
C LEU A 66 -0.10 7.15 -5.98
N ALA A 67 -1.00 6.85 -6.91
CA ALA A 67 -1.51 7.80 -7.87
C ALA A 67 -2.72 8.56 -7.28
N PRO A 68 -2.89 9.86 -7.55
CA PRO A 68 -4.11 10.57 -7.19
C PRO A 68 -5.36 9.90 -7.76
N ALA A 69 -6.36 9.68 -6.91
CA ALA A 69 -7.68 9.20 -7.26
C ALA A 69 -8.74 10.27 -6.95
N ALA A 70 -9.99 10.02 -7.33
CA ALA A 70 -11.10 10.91 -7.02
C ALA A 70 -11.26 11.11 -5.50
N GLU A 71 -11.94 12.19 -5.11
CA GLU A 71 -12.35 12.45 -3.72
C GLU A 71 -11.21 12.68 -2.71
N GLY A 72 -10.02 13.11 -3.18
CA GLY A 72 -8.88 13.35 -2.29
C GLY A 72 -8.27 12.05 -1.75
N ARG A 73 -8.37 10.97 -2.53
CA ARG A 73 -7.75 9.67 -2.23
C ARG A 73 -6.54 9.45 -3.10
N LEU A 74 -5.69 8.54 -2.66
CA LEU A 74 -4.58 7.98 -3.42
C LEU A 74 -4.84 6.50 -3.64
N ARG A 75 -4.51 6.02 -4.84
CA ARG A 75 -4.74 4.64 -5.25
C ARG A 75 -3.44 3.98 -5.65
N ALA A 76 -3.26 2.75 -5.19
CA ALA A 76 -2.23 1.84 -5.65
C ALA A 76 -2.88 0.53 -6.12
N ALA A 77 -2.34 -0.08 -7.18
CA ALA A 77 -2.83 -1.34 -7.71
C ALA A 77 -1.69 -2.37 -7.72
N LEU A 78 -1.96 -3.55 -7.16
CA LEU A 78 -1.12 -4.73 -7.23
C LEU A 78 -1.74 -5.68 -8.27
N PRO A 79 -1.09 -5.87 -9.43
CA PRO A 79 -1.51 -6.91 -10.38
C PRO A 79 -1.25 -8.30 -9.79
N SER A 80 -2.06 -9.29 -10.18
CA SER A 80 -1.94 -10.71 -9.82
C SER A 80 -0.70 -11.35 -10.40
#